data_AF-A0A1G4K3S9-F1
#
_entry.id   AF-A0A1G4K3S9-F1
#
_cell.length_a   1.000
_cell.length_b   1.000
_cell.length_c   1.000
_cell.angle_alpha   90.00
_cell.angle_beta   90.00
_cell.angle_gamma   90.00
#
_symmetry.space_group_name_H-M   'P 1'
#
loop_
_entity.id
_entity.type
_entity.pdbx_description
1 polymer ?
#
loop_
_entity_poly.entity_id
_entity_poly.type
_entity_poly.pdbx_seq_one_letter_code
_entity_poly.pdbx_strand_id
1 'polypeptide(L)'
;MKIVNEAIQWPIESRILTVKHSSTLNFIKELSNRVGITVCIAFIVLSSAIQPLLQAHYEQRLELSHSSLLHLRKAVNSLHKHVKTTTVGAIGFNERTNLQTGIINIDRCTQTSEPIPRKNDASGESGWQHMNTVLQGLVQDLNSFNEENSRSDQLDSFIFQTKLLNDQLVNRPEGPRYAKIITQMMSKTREMKGWFINGRIPS
;
A
#
# COMPACT_ATOMS: atom_id res chain seq x y z
N MET A 1 -11.99 -75.87 54.36
CA MET A 1 -11.94 -74.77 53.37
C MET A 1 -10.49 -74.30 53.29
N LYS A 2 -9.70 -74.80 52.33
CA LYS A 2 -8.28 -74.47 52.21
C LYS A 2 -8.15 -73.32 51.22
N ILE A 3 -7.75 -72.15 51.71
CA ILE A 3 -7.43 -71.00 50.87
C ILE A 3 -6.03 -71.28 50.31
N VAL A 4 -5.97 -71.67 49.05
CA VAL A 4 -4.72 -71.79 48.30
C VAL A 4 -4.30 -70.36 47.93
N ASN A 5 -3.38 -69.79 48.70
CA ASN A 5 -2.68 -68.58 48.30
C ASN A 5 -1.67 -68.97 47.21
N GLU A 6 -2.10 -68.98 45.96
CA GLU A 6 -1.18 -68.95 44.82
C GLU A 6 -0.43 -67.61 44.86
N ALA A 7 0.77 -67.65 45.44
CA ALA A 7 1.68 -66.52 45.42
C ALA A 7 2.02 -66.21 43.95
N ILE A 8 1.63 -65.02 43.50
CA ILE A 8 1.99 -64.50 42.17
C ILE A 8 3.51 -64.56 42.06
N GLN A 9 4.01 -65.45 41.18
CA GLN A 9 5.43 -65.55 40.89
C GLN A 9 5.84 -64.32 40.06
N TRP A 10 6.30 -63.29 40.77
CA TRP A 10 6.90 -62.13 40.14
C TRP A 10 8.12 -62.55 39.31
N PRO A 11 8.35 -61.95 38.12
CA PRO A 11 9.50 -62.27 37.29
C PRO A 11 10.80 -62.07 38.08
N ILE A 12 11.70 -63.03 37.97
CA ILE A 12 13.00 -62.99 38.64
C ILE A 12 13.81 -61.84 38.02
N GLU A 13 14.31 -60.91 38.85
CA GLU A 13 15.05 -59.72 38.40
C GLU A 13 16.24 -60.07 37.48
N SER A 14 16.87 -61.23 37.67
CA SER A 14 17.97 -61.73 36.82
C SER A 14 17.57 -62.08 35.38
N ARG A 15 16.27 -62.19 35.08
CA ARG A 15 15.74 -62.43 33.73
C ARG A 15 15.26 -61.14 33.04
N ILE A 16 15.30 -60.00 33.72
CA ILE A 16 14.93 -58.72 33.13
C ILE A 16 16.11 -58.27 32.26
N LEU A 17 16.01 -58.51 30.96
CA LEU A 17 16.97 -58.00 29.99
C LEU A 17 16.87 -56.47 29.96
N THR A 18 17.90 -55.78 30.43
CA THR A 18 18.04 -54.34 30.25
C THR A 18 18.37 -54.08 28.78
N VAL A 19 17.34 -53.90 27.95
CA VAL A 19 17.51 -53.57 26.54
C VAL A 19 18.20 -52.21 26.45
N LYS A 20 19.47 -52.21 26.05
CA LYS A 20 20.23 -51.00 25.77
C LYS A 20 19.65 -50.38 24.50
N HIS A 21 18.83 -49.34 24.64
CA HIS A 21 18.28 -48.63 23.49
C HIS A 21 19.41 -48.20 22.55
N SER A 22 19.22 -48.43 21.25
CA SER A 22 20.20 -48.03 20.23
C SER A 22 20.42 -46.52 20.30
N SER A 23 21.68 -46.09 20.36
CA SER A 23 22.07 -44.68 20.47
C SER A 23 21.42 -43.77 19.41
N THR A 24 21.12 -44.33 18.23
CA THR A 24 20.41 -43.66 17.12
C THR A 24 18.98 -43.25 17.47
N LEU A 25 18.21 -44.11 18.16
CA LEU A 25 16.84 -43.81 18.57
C LEU A 25 16.78 -42.72 19.65
N ASN A 26 17.75 -42.73 20.57
CA ASN A 26 17.86 -41.68 21.58
C ASN A 26 18.22 -40.33 20.94
N PHE A 27 19.14 -40.33 19.97
CA PHE A 27 19.49 -39.13 19.22
C PHE A 27 18.30 -38.57 18.44
N ILE A 28 17.54 -39.41 17.74
CA ILE A 28 16.34 -38.97 17.01
C ILE A 28 15.30 -38.39 17.98
N LYS A 29 15.05 -39.06 19.11
CA LYS A 29 14.11 -38.59 20.14
C LYS A 29 14.52 -37.24 20.72
N GLU A 30 15.81 -37.07 20.98
CA GLU A 30 16.35 -35.82 21.53
C GLU A 30 16.32 -34.69 20.50
N LEU A 31 16.66 -34.97 19.24
CA LEU A 31 16.55 -34.03 18.13
C LEU A 31 15.10 -33.57 17.94
N SER A 32 14.15 -34.51 17.88
CA SER A 32 12.73 -34.17 17.73
C SER A 32 12.19 -33.35 18.89
N ASN A 33 12.65 -33.62 20.12
CA ASN A 33 12.21 -32.88 21.29
C ASN A 33 12.76 -31.45 21.27
N ARG A 34 14.05 -31.28 20.95
CA ARG A 34 14.67 -29.95 20.82
C ARG A 34 14.03 -29.13 19.68
N VAL A 35 13.78 -29.75 18.53
CA VAL A 35 13.09 -29.09 17.41
C VAL A 35 11.66 -28.70 17.81
N GLY A 36 10.91 -29.60 18.46
CA GLY A 36 9.57 -29.32 18.96
C GLY A 36 9.56 -28.12 19.91
N ILE A 37 10.47 -28.07 20.87
CA ILE A 37 10.61 -26.94 21.80
C ILE A 37 10.92 -25.64 21.04
N THR A 38 11.86 -25.66 20.08
CA THR A 38 12.19 -24.46 19.29
C THR A 38 11.02 -23.96 18.46
N VAL A 39 10.24 -24.86 17.86
CA VAL A 39 9.05 -24.52 17.07
C VAL A 39 7.96 -23.95 17.98
N CYS A 40 7.75 -24.52 19.16
CA CYS A 40 6.80 -23.98 20.14
C CYS A 40 7.19 -22.56 20.59
N ILE A 41 8.47 -22.32 20.89
CA ILE A 41 8.95 -20.98 21.26
C ILE A 41 8.77 -20.00 20.10
N ALA A 42 9.14 -20.39 18.88
CA ALA A 42 8.97 -19.57 17.70
C ALA A 42 7.48 -19.24 17.43
N PHE A 43 6.60 -20.21 17.63
CA PHE A 43 5.15 -20.02 17.49
C PHE A 43 4.61 -19.03 18.53
N ILE A 44 5.05 -19.12 19.78
CA ILE A 44 4.68 -18.16 20.83
C ILE A 44 5.15 -16.76 20.46
N VAL A 45 6.39 -16.59 20.00
CA VAL A 45 6.89 -15.28 19.55
C VAL A 45 6.08 -14.74 18.37
N LEU A 46 5.75 -15.61 17.41
CA LEU A 46 4.97 -15.23 16.24
C LEU A 46 3.57 -14.75 16.63
N SER A 47 2.89 -15.50 17.52
CA SER A 47 1.53 -15.21 17.97
C SER A 47 1.46 -14.05 18.94
N SER A 48 2.41 -13.92 19.88
CA SER A 48 2.37 -12.91 20.94
C SER A 48 3.00 -11.58 20.56
N ALA A 49 3.99 -11.55 19.65
CA ALA A 49 4.68 -10.32 19.29
C ALA A 49 4.41 -9.91 17.84
N ILE A 50 4.63 -10.82 16.89
CA ILE A 50 4.60 -10.46 15.46
C ILE A 50 3.18 -10.20 14.96
N GLN A 51 2.23 -11.06 15.32
CA GLN A 51 0.83 -10.92 14.93
C GLN A 51 0.19 -9.61 15.41
N PRO A 52 0.24 -9.22 16.70
CA PRO A 52 -0.37 -7.96 17.15
C PRO A 52 0.32 -6.74 16.54
N LEU A 53 1.65 -6.79 16.35
CA LEU A 53 2.39 -5.71 15.71
C LEU A 53 1.96 -5.51 14.25
N LEU A 54 1.81 -6.60 13.50
CA LEU A 54 1.37 -6.55 12.11
C LEU A 54 -0.07 -6.04 12.00
N GLN A 55 -0.94 -6.44 12.93
CA GLN A 55 -2.31 -5.94 13.00
C GLN A 55 -2.35 -4.43 13.30
N ALA A 56 -1.58 -3.96 14.27
CA ALA A 56 -1.51 -2.54 14.60
C ALA A 56 -1.04 -1.69 13.41
N HIS A 57 -0.01 -2.14 12.68
CA HIS A 57 0.45 -1.45 11.47
C HIS A 57 -0.60 -1.44 10.35
N TYR A 58 -1.34 -2.54 10.19
CA TYR A 58 -2.42 -2.62 9.21
C TYR A 58 -3.54 -1.62 9.53
N GLU A 59 -3.97 -1.56 10.80
CA GLU A 59 -5.00 -0.63 11.27
C GLU A 59 -4.56 0.83 11.12
N GLN A 60 -3.32 1.17 11.50
CA GLN A 60 -2.76 2.51 11.31
C GLN A 60 -2.76 2.94 9.84
N ARG A 61 -2.38 2.03 8.92
CA ARG A 61 -2.38 2.32 7.48
C ARG A 61 -3.79 2.54 6.96
N LEU A 62 -4.76 1.77 7.46
CA LEU A 62 -6.16 1.92 7.08
C LEU A 62 -6.74 3.25 7.57
N GLU A 63 -6.43 3.64 8.81
CA GLU A 63 -6.83 4.93 9.38
C GLU A 63 -6.21 6.11 8.60
N LEU A 64 -4.91 6.04 8.30
CA LEU A 64 -4.22 7.05 7.50
C LEU A 64 -4.83 7.17 6.08
N SER A 65 -5.12 6.04 5.45
CA SER A 65 -5.76 6.02 4.12
C SER A 65 -7.15 6.64 4.16
N HIS A 66 -7.94 6.35 5.20
CA HIS A 66 -9.28 6.91 5.35
C HIS A 66 -9.23 8.43 5.61
N SER A 67 -8.36 8.86 6.53
CA SER A 67 -8.16 10.28 6.84
C SER A 67 -7.70 11.06 5.61
N SER A 68 -6.69 10.57 4.90
CA SER A 68 -6.18 11.22 3.69
C SER A 68 -7.24 11.30 2.58
N LEU A 69 -8.05 10.26 2.36
CA LEU A 69 -9.17 10.31 1.42
C LEU A 69 -10.22 11.35 1.80
N LEU A 70 -10.54 11.48 3.09
CA LEU A 70 -11.46 12.52 3.57
C LEU A 70 -10.89 13.92 3.37
N HIS A 71 -9.60 14.12 3.67
CA HIS A 71 -8.92 15.40 3.43
C HIS A 71 -8.87 15.74 1.94
N LEU A 72 -8.56 14.76 1.08
CA LEU A 72 -8.59 14.92 -0.37
C LEU A 72 -9.99 15.31 -0.84
N ARG A 73 -11.03 14.62 -0.37
CA ARG A 73 -12.43 14.94 -0.74
C ARG A 73 -12.81 16.36 -0.31
N LYS A 74 -12.40 16.79 0.89
CA LYS A 74 -12.62 18.16 1.36
C LYS A 74 -11.86 19.17 0.48
N ALA A 75 -10.61 18.88 0.14
CA ALA A 75 -9.80 19.74 -0.73
C ALA A 75 -10.39 19.84 -2.14
N VAL A 76 -10.81 18.72 -2.74
CA VAL A 76 -11.50 18.69 -4.04
C VAL A 76 -12.81 19.46 -3.98
N ASN A 77 -13.61 19.30 -2.92
CA ASN A 77 -14.85 20.07 -2.77
C ASN A 77 -14.58 21.57 -2.58
N SER A 78 -13.51 21.94 -1.85
CA SER A 78 -13.11 23.33 -1.70
C SER A 78 -12.66 23.90 -3.04
N LEU A 79 -11.82 23.17 -3.78
CA LEU A 79 -11.37 23.55 -5.11
C LEU A 79 -12.55 23.66 -6.08
N HIS A 80 -13.49 22.71 -6.06
CA HIS A 80 -14.70 22.74 -6.87
C HIS A 80 -15.58 23.96 -6.55
N LYS A 81 -15.68 24.38 -5.28
CA LYS A 81 -16.38 25.62 -4.90
C LYS A 81 -15.68 26.89 -5.40
N HIS A 82 -14.34 26.90 -5.43
CA HIS A 82 -13.54 28.05 -5.88
C HIS A 82 -13.38 28.09 -7.40
N VAL A 83 -13.42 26.93 -8.05
CA VAL A 83 -13.62 26.79 -9.49
C VAL A 83 -15.07 27.15 -9.75
N LYS A 84 -15.35 28.46 -9.79
CA LYS A 84 -16.49 28.98 -10.53
C LYS A 84 -16.46 28.26 -11.87
N THR A 85 -17.52 27.53 -12.17
CA THR A 85 -17.79 27.01 -13.51
C THR A 85 -17.89 28.20 -14.46
N THR A 86 -16.73 28.73 -14.88
CA THR A 86 -16.61 29.43 -16.13
C THR A 86 -16.96 28.39 -17.17
N THR A 87 -18.19 28.50 -17.67
CA THR A 87 -18.61 27.76 -18.84
C THR A 87 -17.50 27.90 -19.87
N VAL A 88 -17.00 26.77 -20.38
CA VAL A 88 -15.90 26.71 -21.35
C VAL A 88 -16.23 27.51 -22.64
N GLY A 89 -17.46 28.00 -22.79
CA GLY A 89 -17.85 28.99 -23.80
C GLY A 89 -17.38 30.43 -23.57
N ALA A 90 -16.78 30.78 -22.42
CA ALA A 90 -16.17 32.10 -22.19
C ALA A 90 -14.73 32.20 -22.74
N ILE A 91 -14.14 31.07 -23.17
CA ILE A 91 -12.89 31.02 -23.93
C ILE A 91 -13.26 30.99 -25.43
N GLY A 92 -14.01 32.00 -25.86
CA GLY A 92 -14.47 32.17 -27.22
C GLY A 92 -14.46 33.65 -27.57
N PHE A 93 -13.73 33.98 -28.63
CA PHE A 93 -13.53 35.31 -29.23
C PHE A 93 -14.71 36.29 -29.00
N ASN A 94 -14.54 37.24 -28.07
CA ASN A 94 -15.51 38.34 -27.78
C ASN A 94 -15.32 39.52 -28.76
N GLU A 95 -15.29 39.25 -30.06
CA GLU A 95 -15.35 40.31 -31.07
C GLU A 95 -16.78 40.42 -31.57
N ARG A 96 -17.47 41.51 -31.22
CA ARG A 96 -18.77 41.84 -31.81
C ARG A 96 -18.59 42.99 -32.78
N THR A 97 -18.56 42.65 -34.06
CA THR A 97 -18.56 43.62 -35.16
C THR A 97 -19.97 44.18 -35.33
N ASN A 98 -20.16 45.49 -35.12
CA ASN A 98 -21.46 46.11 -35.41
C ASN A 98 -21.52 46.46 -36.91
N LEU A 99 -22.31 45.70 -37.67
CA LEU A 99 -22.40 45.80 -39.14
C LEU A 99 -22.94 47.14 -39.66
N GLN A 100 -23.55 47.97 -38.80
CA GLN A 100 -24.09 49.27 -39.22
C GLN A 100 -23.12 50.44 -39.03
N THR A 101 -22.16 50.33 -38.10
CA THR A 101 -21.23 51.41 -37.77
C THR A 101 -19.78 51.08 -38.11
N GLY A 102 -19.47 49.82 -38.46
CA GLY A 102 -18.11 49.39 -38.82
C GLY A 102 -17.13 49.38 -37.64
N ILE A 103 -17.60 49.68 -36.42
CA ILE A 103 -16.80 49.72 -35.22
C ILE A 103 -16.77 48.31 -34.61
N ILE A 104 -15.56 47.79 -34.43
CA ILE A 104 -15.30 46.53 -33.74
C ILE A 104 -15.31 46.82 -32.24
N ASN A 105 -16.39 46.43 -31.57
CA ASN A 105 -16.47 46.54 -30.12
C ASN A 105 -15.85 45.28 -29.52
N ILE A 106 -14.65 45.45 -28.96
CA ILE A 106 -13.98 44.47 -28.13
C ILE A 106 -14.39 44.78 -26.69
N ASP A 107 -15.25 43.94 -26.11
CA ASP A 107 -15.57 44.04 -24.68
C ASP A 107 -14.32 43.61 -23.89
N ARG A 108 -13.44 44.58 -23.62
CA ARG A 108 -12.36 44.41 -22.65
C ARG A 108 -13.01 44.26 -21.29
N CYS A 109 -12.99 43.05 -20.75
CA CYS A 109 -13.37 42.80 -19.36
C CYS A 109 -12.47 43.65 -18.44
N THR A 110 -12.95 44.83 -18.06
CA THR A 110 -12.43 45.63 -16.96
C THR A 110 -12.88 44.99 -15.66
N GLN A 111 -12.19 43.93 -15.23
CA GLN A 111 -12.34 43.42 -13.87
C GLN A 111 -11.01 42.94 -13.31
N THR A 112 -10.06 43.87 -13.22
CA THR A 112 -9.04 43.99 -12.15
C THR A 112 -8.30 45.31 -12.34
N SER A 113 -8.92 46.42 -11.95
CA SER A 113 -8.17 47.65 -11.70
C SER A 113 -8.75 48.34 -10.48
N GLU A 114 -8.32 47.92 -9.31
CA GLU A 114 -8.26 48.85 -8.19
C GLU A 114 -7.37 50.03 -8.63
N PRO A 115 -7.75 51.28 -8.35
CA PRO A 115 -6.89 52.41 -8.64
C PRO A 115 -5.69 52.35 -7.70
N ILE A 116 -4.54 51.91 -8.22
CA ILE A 116 -3.26 51.95 -7.51
C ILE A 116 -3.01 53.42 -7.17
N PRO A 117 -2.97 53.83 -5.89
CA PRO A 117 -2.56 55.16 -5.54
C PRO A 117 -1.10 55.32 -5.97
N ARG A 118 -0.84 56.28 -6.86
CA ARG A 118 0.51 56.70 -7.25
C ARG A 118 1.21 57.24 -6.01
N LYS A 119 1.89 56.36 -5.28
CA LYS A 119 2.89 56.75 -4.29
C LYS A 119 4.25 56.58 -4.95
N ASN A 120 4.87 57.71 -5.22
CA ASN A 120 6.29 57.81 -5.53
C ASN A 120 7.04 57.19 -4.35
N ASP A 121 7.53 55.96 -4.50
CA ASP A 121 8.59 55.42 -3.68
C ASP A 121 9.48 54.59 -4.60
N ALA A 122 10.65 55.15 -4.90
CA ALA A 122 11.79 54.39 -5.36
C ALA A 122 12.13 53.31 -4.31
N SER A 123 12.72 52.20 -4.77
CA SER A 123 13.23 51.06 -3.97
C SER A 123 12.22 50.01 -3.46
N GLY A 124 11.54 49.30 -4.36
CA GLY A 124 10.85 48.05 -3.99
C GLY A 124 11.01 47.01 -5.09
N GLU A 125 11.72 45.92 -4.79
CA GLU A 125 11.84 44.76 -5.67
C GLU A 125 10.47 44.35 -6.19
N SER A 126 10.36 44.28 -7.52
CA SER A 126 9.14 43.91 -8.21
C SER A 126 8.68 42.55 -7.70
N GLY A 127 7.43 42.40 -7.26
CA GLY A 127 6.87 41.12 -6.79
C GLY A 127 7.04 39.95 -7.79
N TRP A 128 7.32 40.27 -9.05
CA TRP A 128 7.74 39.32 -10.09
C TRP A 128 9.11 38.69 -9.85
N GLN A 129 10.08 39.43 -9.30
CA GLN A 129 11.38 38.90 -8.90
C GLN A 129 11.23 37.92 -7.74
N HIS A 130 10.36 38.23 -6.77
CA HIS A 130 10.03 37.31 -5.68
C HIS A 130 9.34 36.03 -6.17
N MET A 131 8.39 36.14 -7.12
CA MET A 131 7.78 34.94 -7.71
C MET A 131 8.78 34.10 -8.49
N ASN A 132 9.71 34.73 -9.22
CA ASN A 132 10.76 34.01 -9.96
C ASN A 132 11.74 33.29 -9.03
N THR A 133 12.13 33.89 -7.90
CA THR A 133 13.01 33.23 -6.94
C THR A 133 12.32 32.05 -6.26
N VAL A 134 11.02 32.17 -5.94
CA VAL A 134 10.22 31.05 -5.40
C VAL A 134 10.08 29.92 -6.42
N LEU A 135 9.83 30.24 -7.70
CA LEU A 135 9.77 29.24 -8.76
C LEU A 135 11.10 28.52 -8.96
N GLN A 136 12.21 29.26 -8.94
CA GLN A 136 13.54 28.66 -9.03
C GLN A 136 13.84 27.77 -7.82
N GLY A 137 13.44 28.16 -6.61
CA GLY A 137 13.55 27.34 -5.41
C GLY A 137 12.77 26.03 -5.53
N LEU A 138 11.52 26.09 -5.99
CA LEU A 138 10.70 24.89 -6.20
C LEU A 138 11.27 23.94 -7.26
N VAL A 139 11.86 24.47 -8.34
CA VAL A 139 12.55 23.64 -9.34
C VAL A 139 13.77 22.95 -8.73
N GLN A 140 14.50 23.65 -7.85
CA GLN A 140 15.67 23.10 -7.18
C GLN A 140 15.29 22.01 -6.16
N ASP A 141 14.22 22.22 -5.39
CA ASP A 141 13.67 21.23 -4.45
C ASP A 141 13.12 20.00 -5.16
N LEU A 142 12.52 20.18 -6.35
CA LEU A 142 12.00 19.07 -7.13
C LEU A 142 13.14 18.24 -7.75
N ASN A 143 14.23 18.90 -8.17
CA ASN A 143 15.42 18.23 -8.65
C ASN A 143 16.16 17.49 -7.52
N SER A 144 16.29 18.08 -6.32
CA SER A 144 16.91 17.40 -5.18
C SER A 144 16.07 16.20 -4.72
N PHE A 145 14.75 16.33 -4.65
CA PHE A 145 13.85 15.21 -4.38
C PHE A 145 13.96 14.10 -5.43
N ASN A 146 14.10 14.46 -6.71
CA ASN A 146 14.27 13.50 -7.78
C ASN A 146 15.65 12.82 -7.71
N GLU A 147 16.73 13.55 -7.39
CA GLU A 147 18.05 12.96 -7.18
C GLU A 147 18.07 12.00 -5.98
N GLU A 148 17.45 12.38 -4.86
CA GLU A 148 17.31 11.53 -3.67
C GLU A 148 16.49 10.27 -3.96
N ASN A 149 15.42 10.35 -4.76
CA ASN A 149 14.63 9.18 -5.16
C ASN A 149 15.22 8.40 -6.33
N SER A 150 16.06 9.03 -7.17
CA SER A 150 16.77 8.36 -8.28
C SER A 150 17.90 7.45 -7.79
N ARG A 151 18.32 7.60 -6.53
CA ARG A 151 19.16 6.61 -5.81
C ARG A 151 18.35 5.37 -5.43
N SER A 152 17.58 4.86 -6.38
CA SER A 152 16.65 3.75 -6.24
C SER A 152 17.34 2.39 -6.40
N ASP A 153 18.59 2.25 -5.96
CA ASP A 153 19.25 0.92 -5.86
C ASP A 153 18.38 -0.07 -5.08
N GLN A 154 17.59 0.44 -4.12
CA GLN A 154 16.60 -0.32 -3.38
C GLN A 154 15.39 -0.74 -4.22
N LEU A 155 14.95 0.08 -5.17
CA LEU A 155 13.79 -0.19 -6.03
C LEU A 155 14.17 -1.17 -7.15
N ASP A 156 15.37 -1.03 -7.72
CA ASP A 156 15.92 -1.99 -8.67
C ASP A 156 16.21 -3.35 -8.01
N SER A 157 16.79 -3.33 -6.80
CA SER A 157 16.96 -4.54 -5.99
C SER A 157 15.62 -5.18 -5.62
N PHE A 158 14.61 -4.38 -5.27
CA PHE A 158 13.26 -4.87 -5.00
C PHE A 158 12.58 -5.46 -6.23
N ILE A 159 12.71 -4.81 -7.40
CA ILE A 159 12.21 -5.33 -8.68
C ILE A 159 12.90 -6.66 -9.01
N PHE A 160 14.22 -6.74 -8.82
CA PHE A 160 14.98 -7.96 -9.03
C PHE A 160 14.53 -9.09 -8.09
N GLN A 161 14.41 -8.81 -6.79
CA GLN A 161 13.92 -9.79 -5.80
C GLN A 161 12.48 -10.23 -6.09
N THR A 162 11.62 -9.32 -6.54
CA THR A 162 10.24 -9.63 -6.91
C THR A 162 10.18 -10.51 -8.16
N LYS A 163 11.04 -10.25 -9.16
CA LYS A 163 11.18 -11.09 -10.36
C LYS A 163 11.71 -12.49 -10.00
N LEU A 164 12.72 -12.57 -9.14
CA LEU A 164 13.26 -13.84 -8.67
C LEU A 164 12.20 -14.67 -7.93
N LEU A 165 11.40 -14.05 -7.07
CA LEU A 165 10.29 -14.70 -6.38
C LEU A 165 9.23 -15.19 -7.36
N ASN A 166 8.88 -14.37 -8.35
CA ASN A 166 7.94 -14.76 -9.40
C ASN A 166 8.46 -15.97 -10.20
N ASP A 167 9.74 -15.97 -10.58
CA ASP A 167 10.35 -17.08 -11.31
C ASP A 167 10.38 -18.37 -10.46
N GLN A 168 10.68 -18.26 -9.16
CA GLN A 168 10.61 -19.41 -8.24
C GLN A 168 9.19 -19.95 -8.06
N LEU A 169 8.18 -19.07 -8.11
CA LEU A 169 6.78 -19.45 -7.97
C LEU A 169 6.24 -20.11 -9.25
N VAL A 170 6.65 -19.60 -10.42
CA VAL A 170 6.25 -20.12 -11.74
C VAL A 170 6.92 -21.46 -12.04
N ASN A 171 8.20 -21.63 -11.68
CA ASN A 171 8.97 -22.85 -11.94
C ASN A 171 8.69 -23.99 -10.94
N ARG A 172 7.83 -23.77 -9.94
CA ARG A 172 7.38 -24.83 -9.03
C ARG A 172 6.39 -25.75 -9.78
N PRO A 173 6.44 -27.09 -9.61
CA PRO A 173 5.54 -28.01 -10.32
C PRO A 173 4.04 -27.76 -10.08
N GLU A 174 3.70 -27.09 -8.97
CA GLU A 174 2.33 -26.66 -8.61
C GLU A 174 1.96 -25.26 -9.15
N GLY A 175 2.96 -24.46 -9.60
CA GLY A 175 2.81 -23.07 -10.06
C GLY A 175 1.70 -22.83 -11.10
N PRO A 176 1.57 -23.64 -12.17
CA PRO A 176 0.52 -23.43 -13.17
C PRO A 176 -0.89 -23.73 -12.64
N ARG A 177 -1.05 -24.52 -11.57
CA ARG A 177 -2.35 -24.70 -10.91
C ARG A 177 -2.72 -23.48 -10.07
N TYR A 178 -1.79 -22.96 -9.28
CA TYR A 178 -2.02 -21.77 -8.45
C TYR A 178 -2.27 -20.52 -9.30
N ALA A 179 -1.50 -20.32 -10.39
CA ALA A 179 -1.73 -19.20 -11.31
C ALA A 179 -3.13 -19.25 -11.96
N LYS A 180 -3.62 -20.45 -12.30
CA LYS A 180 -5.00 -20.65 -12.80
C LYS A 180 -6.06 -20.33 -11.75
N ILE A 181 -5.84 -20.71 -10.49
CA ILE A 181 -6.77 -20.40 -9.40
C ILE A 181 -6.82 -18.89 -9.14
N ILE A 182 -5.67 -18.21 -9.12
CA ILE A 182 -5.59 -16.76 -8.90
C ILE A 182 -6.25 -16.00 -10.06
N THR A 183 -6.00 -16.39 -11.31
CA THR A 183 -6.65 -15.77 -12.48
C THR A 183 -8.16 -16.01 -12.50
N GLN A 184 -8.63 -17.20 -12.12
CA GLN A 184 -10.06 -17.48 -11.96
C GLN A 184 -10.68 -16.64 -10.84
N MET A 185 -10.01 -16.49 -9.69
CA MET A 185 -10.48 -15.67 -8.58
C MET A 185 -10.56 -14.19 -8.98
N MET A 186 -9.54 -13.67 -9.66
CA MET A 186 -9.49 -12.29 -10.13
C MET A 186 -10.59 -12.02 -11.18
N SER A 187 -10.87 -12.97 -12.07
CA SER A 187 -11.98 -12.89 -13.01
C SER A 187 -13.32 -12.82 -12.28
N LYS A 188 -13.55 -13.70 -11.30
CA LYS A 188 -14.78 -13.70 -10.48
C LYS A 188 -14.94 -12.42 -9.67
N THR A 189 -13.87 -11.87 -9.10
CA THR A 189 -13.90 -10.59 -8.39
C THR A 189 -14.20 -9.43 -9.34
N ARG A 190 -13.63 -9.44 -10.55
CA ARG A 190 -13.92 -8.43 -11.59
C ARG A 190 -15.37 -8.51 -12.04
N GLU A 191 -15.89 -9.72 -12.21
CA GLU A 191 -17.27 -9.98 -12.60
C GLU A 191 -18.25 -9.54 -11.51
N MET A 192 -17.99 -9.89 -10.24
CA MET A 192 -18.76 -9.46 -9.08
C MET A 192 -18.76 -7.93 -8.91
N LYS A 193 -17.61 -7.28 -9.13
CA LYS A 193 -17.52 -5.82 -9.15
C LYS A 193 -18.31 -5.23 -10.32
N GLY A 194 -18.28 -5.88 -11.49
CA GLY A 194 -19.09 -5.51 -12.65
C GLY A 194 -20.59 -5.62 -12.37
N TRP A 195 -21.04 -6.67 -11.68
CA TRP A 195 -22.42 -6.82 -11.25
C TRP A 195 -22.85 -5.74 -10.26
N PHE A 196 -21.98 -5.37 -9.32
CA PHE A 196 -22.25 -4.30 -8.36
C PHE A 196 -22.34 -2.92 -9.03
N ILE A 197 -21.47 -2.62 -9.99
CA ILE A 197 -21.47 -1.34 -10.73
C ILE A 197 -22.64 -1.25 -11.70
N ASN A 198 -22.99 -2.35 -12.37
CA ASN A 198 -24.04 -2.38 -13.38
C ASN A 198 -25.44 -2.71 -12.83
N GLY A 199 -25.57 -2.93 -11.51
CA GLY A 199 -26.85 -3.17 -10.83
C GLY A 199 -27.58 -4.45 -11.28
N ARG A 200 -26.90 -5.39 -11.93
CA ARG A 200 -27.47 -6.67 -12.40
C ARG A 200 -26.75 -7.82 -11.72
N ILE A 201 -27.39 -8.38 -10.69
CA ILE A 201 -26.99 -9.65 -10.10
C ILE A 201 -27.61 -10.75 -10.97
N PRO A 202 -26.84 -11.71 -11.51
CA PRO A 202 -27.43 -12.85 -12.20
C PRO A 202 -28.27 -13.65 -11.20
N SER A 203 -29.54 -13.86 -11.54
CA SER A 203 -30.49 -14.74 -10.84
C SER A 203 -30.16 -16.20 -11.05
#